data_AF-A0A2D7TNY2-F1
#
_entry.id   AF-A0A2D7TNY2-F1
#
_cell.length_a   1.000
_cell.length_b   1.000
_cell.length_c   1.000
_cell.angle_alpha   90.00
_cell.angle_beta   90.00
_cell.angle_gamma   90.00
#
_symmetry.space_group_name_H-M   'P 1'
#
loop_
_entity.id
_entity.type
_entity.pdbx_description
1 polymer ?
#
loop_
_entity_poly.entity_id
_entity_poly.type
_entity_poly.pdbx_seq_one_letter_code
_entity_poly.pdbx_strand_id
1 'polypeptide(L)'
;MASNWSNLGLRLMTTGENDNTWGGQTNDNWNRMEDSTDGYMSVALSSTSHTATFTTQPTSYADEEGRQRVINYTGSPGGTCTVTLPNIEKVYVIRNNTDQSLILTAGTGAATVTLASGFDAQVYVDGSDEVNNCFDQMTGSVPTTSQVVTALSGATLTGALTIDNDLTLQGAAANIVF
;
A
#
# COMPACT_ATOMS: atom_id res chain seq x y z
N MET A 1 34.65 5.03 14.22
CA MET A 1 34.49 4.34 12.93
C MET A 1 33.06 4.55 12.47
N ALA A 2 32.83 4.80 11.18
CA ALA A 2 31.48 4.97 10.64
C ALA A 2 30.80 3.60 10.52
N SER A 3 29.50 3.55 10.82
CA SER A 3 28.73 2.30 10.79
C SER A 3 28.42 1.84 9.37
N ASN A 4 28.38 0.53 9.20
CA ASN A 4 27.79 -0.09 8.01
C ASN A 4 26.27 -0.21 8.20
N TRP A 5 25.54 -0.24 7.08
CA TRP A 5 24.07 -0.28 7.08
C TRP A 5 23.57 -1.37 6.13
N SER A 6 22.46 -2.01 6.48
CA SER A 6 21.73 -2.88 5.56
C SER A 6 21.04 -2.05 4.48
N ASN A 7 20.62 -2.69 3.38
CA ASN A 7 19.86 -2.03 2.31
C ASN A 7 18.60 -1.31 2.85
N LEU A 8 17.92 -1.94 3.83
CA LEU A 8 16.70 -1.43 4.46
C LEU A 8 16.95 -0.50 5.66
N GLY A 9 18.19 -0.05 5.85
CA GLY A 9 18.54 0.98 6.82
C GLY A 9 18.57 0.54 8.29
N LEU A 10 18.96 -0.70 8.56
CA LEU A 10 19.40 -1.14 9.90
C LEU A 10 20.91 -0.96 10.03
N ARG A 11 21.38 -0.51 11.19
CA ARG A 11 22.80 -0.41 11.44
C ARG A 11 23.40 -1.79 11.71
N LEU A 12 24.49 -2.12 11.03
CA LEU A 12 25.24 -3.35 11.24
C LEU A 12 26.31 -3.11 12.30
N MET A 13 26.18 -3.76 13.45
CA MET A 13 27.12 -3.60 14.56
C MET A 13 28.39 -4.42 14.30
N THR A 14 29.51 -3.74 14.04
CA THR A 14 30.81 -4.40 13.85
C THR A 14 31.63 -4.45 15.15
N THR A 15 32.60 -5.37 15.21
CA THR A 15 33.46 -5.51 16.40
C THR A 15 34.32 -4.26 16.57
N GLY A 16 34.34 -3.71 17.79
CA GLY A 16 35.14 -2.51 18.12
C GLY A 16 34.48 -1.17 17.74
N GLU A 17 33.26 -1.19 17.22
CA GLU A 17 32.49 0.01 16.88
C GLU A 17 31.45 0.35 17.96
N ASN A 18 31.03 1.62 18.04
CA ASN A 18 30.00 2.10 18.97
C ASN A 18 30.28 1.72 20.43
N ASP A 19 31.56 1.81 20.84
CA ASP A 19 31.95 1.53 22.23
C ASP A 19 31.14 2.40 23.21
N ASN A 20 30.73 1.82 24.33
CA ASN A 20 29.83 2.40 25.32
C ASN A 20 28.43 2.83 24.82
N THR A 21 28.12 2.66 23.53
CA THR A 21 26.83 3.05 22.92
C THR A 21 26.11 1.89 22.23
N TRP A 22 26.76 0.72 22.13
CA TRP A 22 26.26 -0.47 21.46
C TRP A 22 24.84 -0.85 21.88
N GLY A 23 24.53 -0.75 23.18
CA GLY A 23 23.20 -1.03 23.71
C GLY A 23 22.13 -0.09 23.15
N GLY A 24 22.36 1.23 23.21
CA GLY A 24 21.42 2.21 22.62
C GLY A 24 21.30 2.04 21.11
N GLN A 25 22.44 1.83 20.45
CA GLN A 25 22.46 1.64 19.00
C GLN A 25 21.73 0.37 18.53
N THR A 26 21.75 -0.69 19.34
CA THR A 26 21.02 -1.93 19.08
C THR A 26 19.53 -1.76 19.36
N ASN A 27 19.16 -1.06 20.44
CA ASN A 27 17.76 -0.74 20.74
C ASN A 27 17.12 0.08 19.62
N ASP A 28 17.84 1.05 19.07
CA ASP A 28 17.37 1.83 17.92
C ASP A 28 17.08 0.95 16.69
N ASN A 29 17.90 -0.08 16.44
CA ASN A 29 17.62 -1.05 15.37
C ASN A 29 16.37 -1.87 15.67
N TRP A 30 16.17 -2.30 16.91
CA TRP A 30 14.99 -3.04 17.31
C TRP A 30 13.71 -2.21 17.16
N ASN A 31 13.74 -0.93 17.54
CA ASN A 31 12.60 -0.04 17.31
C ASN A 31 12.27 0.07 15.82
N ARG A 32 13.28 0.20 14.94
CA ARG A 32 13.06 0.21 13.47
C ARG A 32 12.50 -1.12 12.96
N MET A 33 12.86 -2.24 13.57
CA MET A 33 12.34 -3.56 13.21
C MET A 33 10.88 -3.72 13.64
N GLU A 34 10.51 -3.24 14.83
CA GLU A 34 9.13 -3.21 15.30
C GLU A 34 8.26 -2.39 14.34
N ASP A 35 8.69 -1.17 14.01
CA ASP A 35 8.00 -0.30 13.04
C ASP A 35 7.82 -1.00 11.69
N SER A 36 8.88 -1.64 11.19
CA SER A 36 8.84 -2.29 9.88
C SER A 36 8.03 -3.57 9.82
N THR A 37 7.90 -4.28 10.95
CA THR A 37 7.23 -5.58 10.98
C THR A 37 5.73 -5.39 11.11
N ASP A 38 5.28 -4.61 12.10
CA ASP A 38 3.85 -4.48 12.43
C ASP A 38 3.46 -3.07 12.91
N GLY A 39 4.38 -2.11 12.90
CA GLY A 39 4.10 -0.77 13.40
C GLY A 39 3.04 -0.02 12.59
N TYR A 40 2.37 0.91 13.27
CA TYR A 40 1.24 1.68 12.76
C TYR A 40 1.47 3.17 12.97
N MET A 41 1.21 3.98 11.94
CA MET A 41 1.18 5.43 12.06
C MET A 41 -0.02 6.03 11.34
N SER A 42 -0.58 7.08 11.95
CA SER A 42 -1.60 7.91 11.31
C SER A 42 -1.00 9.25 10.92
N VAL A 43 -1.21 9.65 9.65
CA VAL A 43 -0.64 10.85 9.07
C VAL A 43 -1.77 11.72 8.53
N ALA A 44 -1.85 12.96 9.00
CA ALA A 44 -2.83 13.93 8.50
C ALA A 44 -2.28 14.66 7.28
N LEU A 45 -2.93 14.50 6.13
CA LEU A 45 -2.61 15.18 4.89
C LEU A 45 -3.35 16.51 4.80
N SER A 46 -2.62 17.54 4.37
CA SER A 46 -3.10 18.92 4.21
C SER A 46 -2.77 19.52 2.84
N SER A 47 -2.15 18.74 1.95
CA SER A 47 -1.74 19.13 0.60
C SER A 47 -1.95 18.00 -0.38
N THR A 48 -2.01 18.33 -1.67
CA THR A 48 -2.15 17.37 -2.78
C THR A 48 -0.86 16.63 -3.15
N SER A 49 0.22 16.85 -2.39
CA SER A 49 1.48 16.12 -2.51
C SER A 49 2.03 15.87 -1.11
N HIS A 50 2.55 14.67 -0.88
CA HIS A 50 3.13 14.22 0.37
C HIS A 50 4.28 13.23 0.09
N THR A 51 5.32 13.27 0.91
CA THR A 51 6.43 12.32 0.85
C THR A 51 6.58 11.66 2.21
N ALA A 52 6.43 10.35 2.25
CA ALA A 52 6.60 9.57 3.46
C ALA A 52 8.05 9.68 3.95
N THR A 53 8.22 10.00 5.23
CA THR A 53 9.55 10.19 5.81
C THR A 53 10.29 8.86 5.92
N PHE A 54 11.55 8.82 5.49
CA PHE A 54 12.43 7.66 5.64
C PHE A 54 13.89 8.07 5.54
N THR A 55 14.70 7.62 6.49
CA THR A 55 16.14 7.89 6.52
C THR A 55 16.90 6.57 6.46
N THR A 56 17.77 6.40 5.47
CA THR A 56 18.53 5.13 5.30
C THR A 56 19.63 4.95 6.34
N GLN A 57 20.28 6.04 6.78
CA GLN A 57 21.40 6.02 7.73
C GLN A 57 21.20 7.01 8.88
N PRO A 58 20.15 6.83 9.70
CA PRO A 58 19.80 7.77 10.75
C PRO A 58 20.81 7.74 11.90
N THR A 59 21.04 8.89 12.53
CA THR A 59 21.96 9.00 13.68
C THR A 59 21.33 8.53 14.99
N SER A 60 20.00 8.50 15.08
CA SER A 60 19.21 7.99 16.20
C SER A 60 17.91 7.36 15.70
N TYR A 61 17.20 6.64 16.56
CA TYR A 61 15.82 6.24 16.26
C TYR A 61 14.92 7.47 16.09
N ALA A 62 14.03 7.38 15.12
CA ALA A 62 12.90 8.28 14.92
C ALA A 62 11.75 7.43 14.35
N ASP A 63 10.53 7.80 14.74
CA ASP A 63 9.35 7.20 14.17
C ASP A 63 9.13 7.77 12.76
N GLU A 64 9.28 6.92 11.75
CA GLU A 64 9.29 7.31 10.34
C GLU A 64 8.14 6.64 9.60
N GLU A 65 7.29 7.43 8.95
CA GLU A 65 6.12 6.95 8.21
C GLU A 65 6.50 5.86 7.21
N GLY A 66 7.57 6.09 6.45
CA GLY A 66 8.07 5.17 5.43
C GLY A 66 8.62 3.86 6.00
N ARG A 67 8.90 3.78 7.31
CA ARG A 67 9.27 2.55 8.00
C ARG A 67 8.07 1.77 8.49
N GLN A 68 6.92 2.39 8.69
CA GLN A 68 5.77 1.71 9.28
C GLN A 68 5.20 0.63 8.37
N ARG A 69 4.71 -0.47 8.96
CA ARG A 69 4.02 -1.52 8.22
C ARG A 69 2.64 -1.06 7.76
N VAL A 70 1.93 -0.35 8.64
CA VAL A 70 0.57 0.11 8.43
C VAL A 70 0.53 1.63 8.50
N ILE A 71 -0.02 2.28 7.47
CA ILE A 71 -0.15 3.74 7.43
C ILE A 71 -1.61 4.10 7.20
N ASN A 72 -2.15 4.98 8.05
CA ASN A 72 -3.50 5.52 7.91
C ASN A 72 -3.43 7.02 7.59
N TYR A 73 -3.64 7.34 6.32
CA TYR A 73 -3.74 8.73 5.87
C TYR A 73 -5.11 9.30 6.21
N THR A 74 -5.12 10.45 6.88
CA THR A 74 -6.32 11.17 7.33
C THR A 74 -6.27 12.62 6.86
N GLY A 75 -7.29 13.41 7.17
CA GLY A 75 -7.30 14.84 6.87
C GLY A 75 -7.96 15.18 5.53
N SER A 76 -7.72 16.41 5.06
CA SER A 76 -8.34 16.96 3.86
C SER A 76 -7.28 17.65 2.99
N PRO A 77 -6.70 16.95 2.00
CA PRO A 77 -5.67 17.52 1.14
C PRO A 77 -6.20 18.53 0.10
N GLY A 78 -7.52 18.74 0.02
CA GLY A 78 -8.16 19.69 -0.91
C GLY A 78 -8.26 19.21 -2.37
N GLY A 79 -7.76 18.01 -2.67
CA GLY A 79 -7.84 17.34 -3.96
C GLY A 79 -7.13 15.98 -3.89
N THR A 80 -7.10 15.25 -5.01
CA THR A 80 -6.33 13.99 -5.08
C THR A 80 -4.89 14.23 -4.65
N CYS A 81 -4.40 13.45 -3.69
CA CYS A 81 -3.07 13.60 -3.13
C CYS A 81 -2.11 12.53 -3.68
N THR A 82 -0.96 12.96 -4.19
CA THR A 82 0.13 12.05 -4.54
C THR A 82 1.02 11.81 -3.33
N VAL A 83 1.04 10.57 -2.85
CA VAL A 83 1.88 10.12 -1.74
C VAL A 83 3.09 9.39 -2.32
N THR A 84 4.28 9.93 -2.07
CA THR A 84 5.55 9.34 -2.49
C THR A 84 6.09 8.47 -1.36
N LEU A 85 6.07 7.16 -1.56
CA LEU A 85 6.65 6.16 -0.67
C LEU A 85 8.17 6.09 -0.88
N PRO A 86 8.94 5.63 0.13
CA PRO A 86 10.36 5.39 -0.03
C PRO A 86 10.62 4.35 -1.12
N ASN A 87 11.62 4.63 -1.97
CA ASN A 87 12.02 3.71 -3.04
C ASN A 87 12.95 2.60 -2.51
N ILE A 88 12.40 1.72 -1.69
CA ILE A 88 13.08 0.56 -1.10
C ILE A 88 12.16 -0.66 -1.12
N GLU A 89 12.74 -1.86 -1.00
CA GLU A 89 11.97 -3.11 -0.93
C GLU A 89 11.12 -3.14 0.35
N LYS A 90 9.82 -2.87 0.23
CA LYS A 90 8.93 -2.86 1.40
C LYS A 90 7.48 -3.10 1.03
N VAL A 91 6.79 -3.82 1.89
CA VAL A 91 5.35 -4.07 1.81
C VAL A 91 4.65 -3.23 2.87
N TYR A 92 3.55 -2.59 2.48
CA TYR A 92 2.72 -1.69 3.28
C TYR A 92 1.26 -2.15 3.28
N VAL A 93 0.56 -1.83 4.37
CA VAL A 93 -0.91 -1.78 4.39
C VAL A 93 -1.29 -0.31 4.53
N ILE A 94 -1.98 0.24 3.54
CA ILE A 94 -2.33 1.66 3.50
C ILE A 94 -3.84 1.81 3.58
N ARG A 95 -4.29 2.65 4.51
CA ARG A 95 -5.68 3.07 4.63
C ARG A 95 -5.80 4.53 4.18
N ASN A 96 -6.69 4.78 3.22
CA ASN A 96 -7.09 6.13 2.86
C ASN A 96 -8.35 6.53 3.64
N ASN A 97 -8.16 7.23 4.74
CA ASN A 97 -9.22 7.85 5.53
C ASN A 97 -9.25 9.38 5.34
N THR A 98 -8.71 9.88 4.23
CA THR A 98 -8.88 11.27 3.79
C THR A 98 -10.22 11.44 3.07
N ASP A 99 -10.61 12.68 2.78
CA ASP A 99 -11.80 12.99 1.96
C ASP A 99 -11.52 12.99 0.44
N GLN A 100 -10.33 12.57 0.01
CA GLN A 100 -9.90 12.56 -1.39
C GLN A 100 -9.27 11.21 -1.77
N SER A 101 -9.03 10.99 -3.06
CA SER A 101 -8.23 9.85 -3.53
C SER A 101 -6.74 10.05 -3.24
N LEU A 102 -6.01 8.95 -3.06
CA LEU A 102 -4.56 8.91 -2.99
C LEU A 102 -3.98 8.25 -4.24
N ILE A 103 -2.86 8.77 -4.73
CA ILE A 103 -2.00 8.11 -5.71
C ILE A 103 -0.72 7.74 -4.99
N LEU A 104 -0.48 6.45 -4.82
CA LEU A 104 0.73 5.91 -4.21
C LEU A 104 1.78 5.71 -5.30
N THR A 105 2.94 6.34 -5.13
CA THR A 105 4.07 6.29 -6.07
C THR A 105 5.39 6.09 -5.35
N ALA A 106 6.42 5.61 -6.05
CA ALA A 106 7.79 5.48 -5.56
C ALA A 106 8.77 5.70 -6.73
N GLY A 107 10.00 6.11 -6.42
CA GLY A 107 11.04 6.29 -7.45
C GLY A 107 10.61 7.24 -8.57
N THR A 108 10.65 6.75 -9.82
CA THR A 108 10.21 7.51 -11.00
C THR A 108 8.69 7.43 -11.25
N GLY A 109 7.98 6.53 -10.57
CA GLY A 109 6.54 6.32 -10.71
C GLY A 109 6.14 5.52 -11.94
N ALA A 110 6.92 4.50 -12.31
CA ALA A 110 6.63 3.62 -13.46
C ALA A 110 5.30 2.88 -13.29
N ALA A 111 4.96 2.51 -12.05
CA ALA A 111 3.65 2.00 -11.67
C ALA A 111 3.16 2.68 -10.39
N THR A 112 1.86 2.97 -10.33
CA THR A 112 1.21 3.63 -9.19
C THR A 112 -0.08 2.93 -8.83
N VAL A 113 -0.46 3.01 -7.55
CA VAL A 113 -1.73 2.49 -7.06
C VAL A 113 -2.61 3.67 -6.66
N THR A 114 -3.81 3.74 -7.23
CA THR A 114 -4.80 4.75 -6.83
C THR A 114 -5.77 4.14 -5.83
N LEU A 115 -5.93 4.81 -4.68
CA LEU A 115 -6.81 4.39 -3.61
C LEU A 115 -7.88 5.46 -3.37
N ALA A 116 -9.14 5.12 -3.64
CA ALA A 116 -10.26 6.03 -3.38
C ALA A 116 -10.43 6.30 -1.87
N SER A 117 -11.06 7.42 -1.53
CA SER A 117 -11.41 7.75 -0.14
C SER A 117 -12.22 6.63 0.50
N GLY A 118 -11.86 6.24 1.73
CA GLY A 118 -12.54 5.21 2.51
C GLY A 118 -12.14 3.78 2.17
N PHE A 119 -11.15 3.56 1.29
CA PHE A 119 -10.60 2.24 0.97
C PHE A 119 -9.21 2.02 1.58
N ASP A 120 -8.80 0.76 1.60
CA ASP A 120 -7.46 0.30 1.97
C ASP A 120 -6.90 -0.63 0.92
N ALA A 121 -5.57 -0.75 0.88
CA ALA A 121 -4.86 -1.69 0.03
C ALA A 121 -3.59 -2.20 0.72
N GLN A 122 -3.26 -3.45 0.47
CA GLN A 122 -1.92 -3.95 0.71
C GLN A 122 -1.10 -3.75 -0.57
N VAL A 123 -0.01 -3.00 -0.46
CA VAL A 123 0.86 -2.66 -1.59
C VAL A 123 2.30 -3.03 -1.27
N TYR A 124 3.13 -3.13 -2.30
CA TYR A 124 4.57 -3.25 -2.13
C TYR A 124 5.33 -2.37 -3.12
N VAL A 125 6.50 -1.94 -2.67
CA VAL A 125 7.54 -1.27 -3.45
C VAL A 125 8.67 -2.27 -3.64
N ASP A 126 9.15 -2.42 -4.87
CA ASP A 126 10.18 -3.39 -5.25
C ASP A 126 11.61 -2.85 -5.10
N GLY A 127 11.76 -1.57 -4.75
CA GLY A 127 13.04 -0.87 -4.62
C GLY A 127 13.56 -0.25 -5.91
N SER A 128 12.78 -0.23 -6.99
CA SER A 128 13.12 0.40 -8.27
C SER A 128 12.33 1.69 -8.52
N ASP A 129 11.04 1.56 -8.85
CA ASP A 129 10.18 2.68 -9.24
C ASP A 129 8.69 2.29 -9.40
N GLU A 130 8.29 1.14 -8.86
CA GLU A 130 6.95 0.61 -8.99
C GLU A 130 6.28 0.44 -7.64
N VAL A 131 5.03 0.90 -7.53
CA VAL A 131 4.12 0.52 -6.45
C VAL A 131 3.09 -0.44 -7.02
N ASN A 132 3.01 -1.63 -6.44
CA ASN A 132 2.11 -2.69 -6.88
C ASN A 132 1.09 -3.03 -5.80
N ASN A 133 -0.17 -3.22 -6.17
CA ASN A 133 -1.18 -3.76 -5.26
C ASN A 133 -1.08 -5.29 -5.24
N CYS A 134 -1.00 -5.87 -4.04
CA CYS A 134 -0.84 -7.30 -3.84
C CYS A 134 -2.02 -8.13 -4.38
N PHE A 135 -3.19 -7.52 -4.59
CA PHE A 135 -4.43 -8.22 -4.93
C PHE A 135 -5.01 -7.88 -6.31
N ASP A 136 -4.38 -6.98 -7.08
CA ASP A 136 -4.91 -6.58 -8.41
C ASP A 136 -4.99 -7.77 -9.39
N GLN A 137 -4.12 -8.77 -9.22
CA GLN A 137 -4.08 -9.97 -10.06
C GLN A 137 -4.83 -11.16 -9.44
N MET A 138 -5.61 -10.95 -8.38
CA MET A 138 -6.39 -12.02 -7.74
C MET A 138 -7.56 -12.44 -8.65
N THR A 139 -7.25 -13.29 -9.62
CA THR A 139 -8.19 -13.87 -10.57
C THR A 139 -8.70 -15.18 -10.01
N GLY A 140 -9.74 -15.10 -9.19
CA GLY A 140 -10.42 -16.25 -8.59
C GLY A 140 -11.93 -16.03 -8.65
N SER A 141 -12.66 -17.05 -9.08
CA SER A 141 -14.13 -17.04 -9.03
C SER A 141 -14.54 -16.72 -7.60
N VAL A 142 -15.26 -15.61 -7.40
CA VAL A 142 -15.95 -15.35 -6.13
C VAL A 142 -16.75 -16.62 -5.80
N PRO A 143 -16.61 -17.21 -4.60
CA PRO A 143 -17.50 -18.30 -4.19
C PRO A 143 -18.94 -17.75 -4.15
N THR A 144 -19.67 -17.91 -5.25
CA THR A 144 -20.98 -17.31 -5.52
C THR A 144 -22.09 -18.13 -4.87
N THR A 145 -22.17 -18.15 -3.53
CA THR A 145 -23.39 -18.67 -2.88
C THR A 145 -24.46 -17.61 -2.60
N SER A 146 -24.17 -16.31 -2.80
CA SER A 146 -25.20 -15.23 -2.89
C SER A 146 -24.56 -13.86 -3.11
N GLN A 147 -24.71 -13.28 -4.29
CA GLN A 147 -24.54 -11.83 -4.50
C GLN A 147 -25.72 -11.28 -5.28
N VAL A 148 -26.22 -10.11 -4.86
CA VAL A 148 -26.99 -9.21 -5.72
C VAL A 148 -25.96 -8.49 -6.58
N VAL A 149 -25.74 -8.96 -7.82
CA VAL A 149 -24.85 -8.27 -8.77
C VAL A 149 -25.58 -7.05 -9.31
N THR A 150 -25.33 -5.88 -8.71
CA THR A 150 -26.08 -4.64 -9.03
C THR A 150 -25.67 -4.03 -10.37
N ALA A 151 -24.46 -4.32 -10.87
CA ALA A 151 -24.06 -3.99 -12.24
C ALA A 151 -22.87 -4.85 -12.68
N LEU A 152 -22.95 -5.42 -13.88
CA LEU A 152 -21.85 -6.10 -14.55
C LEU A 152 -21.83 -5.64 -16.01
N SER A 153 -20.86 -4.80 -16.38
CA SER A 153 -20.70 -4.34 -17.77
C SER A 153 -19.75 -5.28 -18.52
N GLY A 154 -20.15 -5.71 -19.73
CA GLY A 154 -19.27 -6.46 -20.63
C GLY A 154 -18.96 -7.91 -20.24
N ALA A 155 -19.66 -8.51 -19.27
CA ALA A 155 -19.43 -9.90 -18.93
C ALA A 155 -19.94 -10.86 -20.01
N THR A 156 -19.11 -11.85 -20.32
CA THR A 156 -19.48 -13.00 -21.13
C THR A 156 -19.67 -14.19 -20.21
N LEU A 157 -20.89 -14.72 -20.11
CA LEU A 157 -21.13 -15.98 -19.42
C LEU A 157 -20.83 -17.12 -20.39
N THR A 158 -19.91 -18.02 -20.03
CA THR A 158 -19.65 -19.24 -20.81
C THR A 158 -20.35 -20.41 -20.12
N GLY A 159 -21.39 -20.97 -20.74
CA GLY A 159 -22.16 -22.11 -20.21
C GLY A 159 -23.62 -21.78 -19.87
N ALA A 160 -24.28 -22.67 -19.13
CA ALA A 160 -25.69 -22.53 -18.77
C ALA A 160 -25.89 -21.48 -17.66
N LEU A 161 -26.85 -20.58 -17.87
CA LEU A 161 -27.33 -19.63 -16.86
C LEU A 161 -28.61 -20.19 -16.23
N THR A 162 -28.64 -20.32 -14.90
CA THR A 162 -29.88 -20.62 -14.14
C THR A 162 -30.40 -19.34 -13.51
N ILE A 163 -31.69 -19.04 -13.69
CA ILE A 163 -32.34 -17.83 -13.19
C ILE A 163 -33.57 -18.27 -12.41
N ASP A 164 -33.56 -18.03 -11.10
CA ASP A 164 -34.62 -18.52 -10.20
C ASP A 164 -35.91 -17.68 -10.28
N ASN A 165 -35.82 -16.42 -10.70
CA ASN A 165 -36.94 -15.51 -10.87
C ASN A 165 -36.89 -14.88 -12.27
N ASP A 166 -36.78 -13.55 -12.37
CA ASP A 166 -36.90 -12.83 -13.64
C ASP A 166 -35.55 -12.42 -14.24
N LEU A 167 -35.46 -12.49 -15.57
CA LEU A 167 -34.40 -11.89 -16.37
C LEU A 167 -34.94 -10.68 -17.13
N THR A 168 -34.36 -9.50 -16.90
CA THR A 168 -34.65 -8.30 -17.70
C THR A 168 -33.45 -7.97 -18.59
N LEU A 169 -33.63 -7.99 -19.91
CA LEU A 169 -32.61 -7.58 -20.90
C LEU A 169 -33.01 -6.23 -21.50
N GLN A 170 -32.12 -5.22 -21.44
CA GLN A 170 -32.35 -3.90 -22.03
C GLN A 170 -31.34 -3.63 -23.15
N GLY A 171 -31.81 -3.28 -24.35
CA GLY A 171 -30.99 -2.99 -25.53
C GLY A 171 -31.67 -3.42 -26.85
N ALA A 172 -31.29 -2.81 -27.96
CA ALA A 172 -32.02 -2.90 -29.23
C ALA A 172 -31.97 -4.28 -29.94
N ALA A 173 -31.16 -5.23 -29.47
CA ALA A 173 -31.11 -6.59 -30.01
C ALA A 173 -30.60 -7.59 -28.97
N ALA A 174 -31.44 -7.95 -28.00
CA ALA A 174 -31.20 -9.15 -27.20
C ALA A 174 -31.41 -10.38 -28.11
N ASN A 175 -30.33 -11.00 -28.59
CA ASN A 175 -30.39 -12.23 -29.39
C ASN A 175 -30.29 -13.46 -28.48
N ILE A 176 -31.39 -14.20 -28.33
CA ILE A 176 -31.40 -15.49 -27.64
C ILE A 176 -31.43 -16.57 -28.72
N VAL A 177 -30.37 -17.36 -28.81
CA VAL A 177 -30.29 -18.53 -29.69
C VAL A 177 -30.62 -19.75 -28.84
N PHE A 178 -31.72 -20.43 -29.16
CA PHE A 178 -32.12 -21.70 -28.54
C PHE A 178 -31.35 -22.87 -29.14
#